data_AF-A0A431HXU7-F1
#
_entry.id   AF-A0A431HXU7-F1
#
_cell.length_a   1.000
_cell.length_b   1.000
_cell.length_c   1.000
_cell.angle_alpha   90.00
_cell.angle_beta   90.00
_cell.angle_gamma   90.00
#
_symmetry.space_group_name_H-M   'P 1'
#
loop_
_entity.id
_entity.type
_entity.pdbx_description
1 polymer ?
#
loop_
_entity_poly.entity_id
_entity_poly.type
_entity_poly.pdbx_seq_one_letter_code
_entity_poly.pdbx_strand_id
1 'polypeptide(L)'
;MTTVGISYGIAASAYGLLGLWLWRRRGSVKSSPALIVACITTMIWALAYASGHAGLPFGMIELQRNAGWFFFLLTLLNLVRRDGGRWPVYIFAYCLVVLALHLLLLLGWIRPSGVLLLLLGPPAALMQMVLAMLLLEQLYRNTQPDQRWGIKFMCLGLLGLFVFDFYMFAEAVLFNSVDPALFQARGLINALAVPLIAWSVSRNPGLVVRLSMSRRALFHSASLLAAGIYLLLMAAAGYYIRYFGGDWGGIFQTVFLFGAALILVLVMFSGTMRAYMRVFLSKHFFAYRYDYREEWLRFTRSLSEGEPGVHLREHTIRAIATLVECPAGALWLRGEKQAYECVAHWNMSSASGVEALDSLFCLFLEKKEWVIDIEEFDRLPESYGGLPALPEWLLAIPAARYVVPLVLHDRLIGWVLLSSSRANLQLNWEVNDLLKTAGRQAAGYLAQLEAAEALLVARQFESFNRMSAFVIHDLKNVVAQLSLLLANAARHKNNPAFQED
;
A
#
# COMPACT_ATOMS: atom_id res chain seq x y z
N MET A 1 28.64 6.10 46.39
CA MET A 1 27.67 5.91 45.29
C MET A 1 28.35 5.10 44.20
N THR A 2 27.76 4.02 43.73
CA THR A 2 28.31 3.24 42.61
C THR A 2 28.15 4.04 41.31
N THR A 3 29.03 3.80 40.33
CA THR A 3 28.94 4.38 38.99
C THR A 3 27.59 4.10 38.31
N VAL A 4 27.04 2.90 38.53
CA VAL A 4 25.65 2.53 38.16
C VAL A 4 24.63 3.47 38.82
N GLY A 5 24.73 3.69 40.14
CA GLY A 5 23.85 4.58 40.89
C GLY A 5 23.81 6.00 40.34
N ILE A 6 24.97 6.55 39.96
CA ILE A 6 25.07 7.89 39.37
C ILE A 6 24.46 7.91 37.97
N SER A 7 24.85 6.99 37.10
CA SER A 7 24.38 6.93 35.71
C SER A 7 22.85 6.80 35.63
N TYR A 8 22.27 5.86 36.39
CA TYR A 8 20.84 5.64 36.42
C TYR A 8 20.10 6.72 37.23
N GLY A 9 20.73 7.30 38.25
CA GLY A 9 20.19 8.46 38.96
C GLY A 9 19.98 9.67 38.03
N ILE A 10 20.95 9.95 37.16
CA ILE A 10 20.85 11.01 36.14
C ILE A 10 19.70 10.71 35.17
N ALA A 11 19.57 9.46 34.70
CA ALA A 11 18.46 9.04 33.84
C ALA A 11 17.10 9.24 34.53
N ALA A 12 16.98 8.83 35.79
CA ALA A 12 15.77 8.99 36.58
C ALA A 12 15.36 10.46 36.71
N SER A 13 16.32 11.34 37.04
CA SER A 13 16.07 12.78 37.12
C SER A 13 15.66 13.36 35.76
N ALA A 14 16.33 12.99 34.68
CA ALA A 14 16.04 13.50 33.34
C ALA A 14 14.62 13.11 32.87
N TYR A 15 14.23 11.84 33.01
CA TYR A 15 12.89 11.37 32.65
C TYR A 15 11.81 11.88 33.61
N GLY A 16 12.11 12.06 34.89
CA GLY A 16 11.20 12.66 35.86
C GLY A 16 10.90 14.13 35.53
N LEU A 17 11.92 14.91 35.21
CA LEU A 17 11.77 16.30 34.78
C LEU A 17 11.00 16.42 33.45
N LEU A 18 11.29 15.56 32.47
CA LEU A 18 10.54 15.49 31.22
C LEU A 18 9.07 15.13 31.46
N GLY A 19 8.81 14.11 32.28
CA GLY A 19 7.46 13.69 32.66
C GLY A 19 6.66 14.80 33.35
N LEU A 20 7.29 15.54 34.28
CA LEU A 20 6.68 16.68 34.96
C LEU A 20 6.37 17.84 33.99
N TRP A 21 7.31 18.13 33.08
CA TRP A 21 7.11 19.15 32.04
C TRP A 21 5.95 18.80 31.10
N LEU A 22 5.86 17.55 30.67
CA LEU A 22 4.75 17.04 29.86
C LEU A 22 3.41 17.08 30.61
N TRP A 23 3.40 16.69 31.89
CA TRP A 23 2.19 16.73 32.73
C TRP A 23 1.62 18.14 32.84
N ARG A 24 2.48 19.15 33.04
CA ARG A 24 2.07 20.57 33.06
C ARG A 24 1.50 21.05 31.73
N ARG A 25 1.89 20.43 30.61
CA ARG A 25 1.45 20.78 29.23
C ARG A 25 0.40 19.82 28.65
N ARG A 26 -0.21 18.96 29.48
CA ARG A 26 -1.13 17.89 29.04
C ARG A 26 -2.33 18.36 28.20
N GLY A 27 -2.78 19.60 28.41
CA GLY A 27 -3.89 20.19 27.64
C GLY A 27 -3.53 20.65 26.22
N SER A 28 -2.24 20.87 25.94
CA SER A 28 -1.75 21.39 24.65
C SER A 28 -1.29 20.28 23.70
N VAL A 29 -0.94 19.09 24.23
CA VAL A 29 -0.34 17.99 23.48
C VAL A 29 -1.22 16.75 23.51
N LYS A 30 -1.85 16.39 22.38
CA LYS A 30 -2.82 15.27 22.31
C LYS A 30 -2.20 13.90 22.62
N SER A 31 -0.91 13.68 22.33
CA SER A 31 -0.18 12.43 22.61
C SER A 31 0.59 12.44 23.94
N SER A 32 0.42 13.48 24.76
CA SER A 32 1.08 13.60 26.07
C SER A 32 0.84 12.44 27.04
N PRO A 33 -0.36 11.82 27.17
CA PRO A 33 -0.56 10.80 28.21
C PRO A 33 0.29 9.55 27.95
N ALA A 34 0.42 9.09 26.71
CA ALA A 34 1.22 7.91 26.39
C ALA A 34 2.73 8.16 26.57
N LEU A 35 3.21 9.36 26.23
CA LEU A 35 4.61 9.73 26.46
C LEU A 35 4.92 9.88 27.95
N ILE A 36 3.98 10.42 28.74
CA ILE A 36 4.10 10.52 30.20
C ILE A 36 4.24 9.12 30.81
N VAL A 37 3.43 8.15 30.37
CA VAL A 37 3.54 6.75 30.81
C VAL A 37 4.92 6.17 30.49
N ALA A 38 5.44 6.39 29.27
CA ALA A 38 6.79 5.95 28.90
C ALA A 38 7.88 6.60 29.77
N CYS A 39 7.74 7.89 30.10
CA CYS A 39 8.69 8.60 30.98
C CYS A 39 8.63 8.07 32.42
N ILE A 40 7.43 7.85 32.97
CA ILE A 40 7.26 7.35 34.34
C ILE A 40 7.81 5.94 34.48
N THR A 41 7.47 5.05 33.53
CA THR A 41 7.99 3.66 33.53
C THR A 41 9.53 3.64 33.39
N THR A 42 10.11 4.50 32.57
CA THR A 42 11.58 4.65 32.44
C THR A 42 12.20 5.24 33.70
N MET A 43 11.54 6.20 34.38
CA MET A 43 12.00 6.75 35.65
C MET A 43 12.00 5.70 36.77
N ILE A 44 10.93 4.90 36.89
CA ILE A 44 10.85 3.80 37.86
C ILE A 44 11.95 2.77 37.60
N TRP A 45 12.16 2.40 36.33
CA TRP A 45 13.26 1.53 35.91
C TRP A 45 14.61 2.09 36.35
N ALA A 46 14.85 3.37 36.09
CA ALA A 46 16.11 4.02 36.44
C ALA A 46 16.35 4.05 37.95
N LEU A 47 15.33 4.37 38.75
CA LEU A 47 15.42 4.36 40.22
C LEU A 47 15.68 2.96 40.79
N ALA A 48 15.06 1.93 40.21
CA ALA A 48 15.24 0.56 40.67
C ALA A 48 16.68 0.07 40.46
N TYR A 49 17.29 0.39 39.32
CA TYR A 49 18.69 0.07 39.06
C TYR A 49 19.66 0.97 39.84
N ALA A 50 19.33 2.26 40.02
CA ALA A 50 20.14 3.16 40.83
C ALA A 50 20.22 2.75 42.31
N SER A 51 19.12 2.18 42.84
CA SER A 51 19.04 1.70 44.22
C SER A 51 19.62 0.31 44.42
N GLY A 52 20.02 -0.40 43.35
CA GLY A 52 20.55 -1.76 43.42
C GLY A 52 19.50 -2.88 43.59
N HIS A 53 18.20 -2.55 43.53
CA HIS A 53 17.10 -3.49 43.81
C HIS A 53 16.48 -4.15 42.56
N ALA A 54 16.99 -3.85 41.37
CA ALA A 54 16.34 -4.25 40.11
C ALA A 54 16.67 -5.66 39.60
N GLY A 55 17.62 -6.38 40.21
CA GLY A 55 18.02 -7.72 39.77
C GLY A 55 18.62 -7.74 38.36
N LEU A 56 18.32 -8.78 37.58
CA LEU A 56 18.90 -9.00 36.25
C LEU A 56 18.37 -8.00 35.19
N PRO A 57 19.17 -7.61 34.19
CA PRO A 57 18.83 -6.62 33.16
C PRO A 57 17.89 -7.15 32.07
N PHE A 58 16.98 -8.05 32.44
CA PHE A 58 15.92 -8.61 31.58
C PHE A 58 14.68 -9.00 32.41
N GLY A 59 14.56 -8.51 33.65
CA GLY A 59 13.45 -8.82 34.55
C GLY A 59 12.20 -7.95 34.33
N MET A 60 11.26 -8.02 35.28
CA MET A 60 9.97 -7.32 35.21
C MET A 60 10.09 -5.80 34.99
N ILE A 61 11.12 -5.19 35.59
CA ILE A 61 11.35 -3.75 35.54
C ILE A 61 11.75 -3.31 34.12
N GLU A 62 12.52 -4.15 33.41
CA GLU A 62 12.85 -3.95 31.99
C GLU A 62 11.62 -4.09 31.11
N LEU A 63 10.80 -5.12 31.37
CA LEU A 63 9.57 -5.35 30.63
C LEU A 63 8.61 -4.18 30.77
N GLN A 64 8.46 -3.63 31.99
CA GLN A 64 7.63 -2.46 32.25
C GLN A 64 8.11 -1.24 31.46
N ARG A 65 9.42 -0.97 31.45
CA ARG A 65 10.01 0.13 30.67
C ARG A 65 9.73 -0.06 29.17
N ASN A 66 9.99 -1.24 28.62
CA ASN A 66 9.80 -1.54 27.21
C ASN A 66 8.33 -1.45 26.80
N ALA A 67 7.42 -1.94 27.65
CA ALA A 67 5.98 -1.81 27.46
C ALA A 67 5.51 -0.35 27.41
N GLY A 68 6.09 0.53 28.23
CA GLY A 68 5.83 1.97 28.18
C GLY A 68 6.17 2.59 26.83
N TRP A 69 7.34 2.27 26.28
CA TRP A 69 7.76 2.74 24.95
C TRP A 69 6.94 2.13 23.80
N PHE A 70 6.60 0.85 23.87
CA PHE A 70 5.69 0.22 22.90
C PHE A 70 4.31 0.85 22.92
N PHE A 71 3.74 1.07 24.10
CA PHE A 71 2.45 1.75 24.24
C PHE A 71 2.48 3.14 23.61
N PHE A 72 3.55 3.90 23.83
CA PHE A 72 3.76 5.21 23.20
C PHE A 72 3.83 5.13 21.67
N LEU A 73 4.66 4.25 21.12
CA LEU A 73 4.82 4.09 19.67
C LEU A 73 3.51 3.61 19.01
N LEU A 74 2.79 2.67 19.62
CA LEU A 74 1.50 2.18 19.13
C LEU A 74 0.41 3.26 19.17
N THR A 75 0.42 4.11 20.20
CA THR A 75 -0.50 5.25 20.31
C THR A 75 -0.21 6.29 19.22
N LEU A 76 1.08 6.58 18.94
CA LEU A 76 1.46 7.48 17.86
C LEU A 76 1.13 6.92 16.47
N LEU A 77 1.27 5.60 16.29
CA LEU A 77 0.83 4.90 15.09
C LEU A 77 -0.72 4.76 15.02
N ASN A 78 -1.49 5.30 15.97
CA ASN A 78 -2.95 5.23 16.01
C ASN A 78 -3.51 3.81 15.82
N LEU A 79 -2.73 2.78 16.18
CA LEU A 79 -3.04 1.37 16.02
C LEU A 79 -4.08 0.89 17.06
N VAL A 80 -4.26 1.66 18.14
CA VAL A 80 -5.21 1.37 19.23
C VAL A 80 -6.65 1.80 18.89
N ARG A 81 -6.85 2.67 17.89
CA ARG A 81 -8.15 3.29 17.57
C ARG A 81 -8.70 2.96 16.17
N ARG A 82 -8.01 2.15 15.38
CA ARG A 82 -8.42 1.81 14.02
C ARG A 82 -9.07 0.43 13.96
N ASP A 83 -10.35 0.41 13.58
CA ASP A 83 -11.09 -0.82 13.28
C ASP A 83 -10.42 -1.57 12.12
N GLY A 84 -9.98 -2.81 12.36
CA GLY A 84 -9.55 -3.75 11.31
C GLY A 84 -8.11 -4.29 11.39
N GLY A 85 -7.21 -3.71 12.20
CA GLY A 85 -5.85 -4.25 12.38
C GLY A 85 -5.73 -5.20 13.57
N ARG A 86 -5.42 -6.49 13.37
CA ARG A 86 -5.22 -7.48 14.46
C ARG A 86 -3.84 -7.40 15.15
N TRP A 87 -2.88 -6.70 14.54
CA TRP A 87 -1.49 -6.54 15.02
C TRP A 87 -1.32 -5.89 16.42
N PRO A 88 -2.05 -4.83 16.80
CA PRO A 88 -1.98 -4.27 18.14
C PRO A 88 -2.48 -5.25 19.21
N VAL A 89 -3.47 -6.09 18.87
CA VAL A 89 -3.96 -7.16 19.76
C VAL A 89 -2.87 -8.20 20.00
N TYR A 90 -2.13 -8.61 18.96
CA TYR A 90 -1.03 -9.56 19.09
C TYR A 90 0.14 -9.01 19.94
N ILE A 91 0.49 -7.73 19.76
CA ILE A 91 1.55 -7.10 20.57
C ILE A 91 1.11 -6.96 22.03
N PHE A 92 -0.14 -6.55 22.27
CA PHE A 92 -0.68 -6.47 23.63
C PHE A 92 -0.77 -7.85 24.30
N ALA A 93 -1.24 -8.86 23.58
CA ALA A 93 -1.27 -10.24 24.06
C ALA A 93 0.14 -10.77 24.38
N TYR A 94 1.13 -10.49 23.52
CA TYR A 94 2.53 -10.84 23.77
C TYR A 94 3.05 -10.19 25.07
N CYS A 95 2.85 -8.89 25.26
CA CYS A 95 3.25 -8.20 26.49
C CYS A 95 2.58 -8.80 27.73
N LEU A 96 1.29 -9.14 27.66
CA LEU A 96 0.54 -9.75 28.76
C LEU A 96 1.08 -11.15 29.11
N VAL A 97 1.37 -11.97 28.09
CA VAL A 97 1.94 -13.31 28.27
C VAL A 97 3.33 -13.24 28.90
N VAL A 98 4.20 -12.36 28.40
CA VAL A 98 5.56 -12.18 28.93
C VAL A 98 5.53 -11.68 30.38
N LEU A 99 4.58 -10.80 30.72
CA LEU A 99 4.37 -10.31 32.09
C LEU A 99 3.89 -11.44 33.01
N ALA A 100 2.92 -12.24 32.57
CA ALA A 100 2.41 -13.38 33.34
C ALA A 100 3.51 -14.43 33.61
N LEU A 101 4.34 -14.74 32.61
CA LEU A 101 5.47 -15.67 32.77
C LEU A 101 6.52 -15.16 33.75
N HIS A 102 6.84 -13.87 33.74
CA HIS A 102 7.71 -13.26 34.75
C HIS A 102 7.10 -13.36 36.15
N LEU A 103 5.79 -13.12 36.30
CA LEU A 103 5.10 -13.18 37.59
C LEU A 103 5.10 -14.60 38.16
N LEU A 104 4.84 -15.60 37.33
CA LEU A 104 4.89 -17.01 37.73
C LEU A 104 6.30 -17.45 38.15
N LEU A 105 7.34 -16.94 37.48
CA LEU A 105 8.74 -17.17 37.86
C LEU A 105 9.08 -16.51 39.20
N LEU A 106 8.67 -15.25 39.41
CA LEU A 106 8.93 -14.49 40.63
C LEU A 106 8.19 -15.07 41.85
N LEU A 107 6.97 -15.57 41.65
CA LEU A 107 6.20 -16.25 42.70
C LEU A 107 6.72 -17.67 42.99
N GLY A 108 7.68 -18.19 42.19
CA GLY A 108 8.25 -19.52 42.36
C GLY A 108 7.37 -20.67 41.85
N TRP A 109 6.30 -20.37 41.11
CA TRP A 109 5.36 -21.37 40.57
C TRP A 109 5.95 -22.13 39.39
N ILE A 110 6.95 -21.55 38.71
CA ILE A 110 7.68 -22.16 37.61
C ILE A 110 9.18 -22.05 37.93
N ARG A 111 9.93 -23.13 37.69
CA ARG A 111 11.39 -23.14 37.88
C ARG A 111 12.11 -22.59 36.65
N PRO A 112 13.24 -21.87 36.82
CA PRO A 112 14.06 -21.44 35.70
C PRO A 112 14.52 -22.66 34.91
N SER A 113 14.21 -22.68 33.62
CA SER A 113 14.63 -23.70 32.67
C SER A 113 15.29 -23.02 31.46
N GLY A 114 16.04 -23.77 30.67
CA GLY A 114 16.67 -23.22 29.46
C GLY A 114 15.68 -22.60 28.48
N VAL A 115 14.49 -23.20 28.34
CA VAL A 115 13.40 -22.68 27.51
C VAL A 115 12.86 -21.35 28.07
N LEU A 116 12.71 -21.26 29.40
CA LEU A 116 12.24 -20.03 30.03
C LEU A 116 13.29 -18.90 29.91
N LEU A 117 14.58 -19.23 29.97
CA LEU A 117 15.68 -18.29 29.73
C LEU A 117 15.71 -17.79 28.28
N LEU A 118 15.32 -18.62 27.32
CA LEU A 118 15.15 -18.20 25.92
C LEU A 118 13.97 -17.23 25.76
N LEU A 119 12.87 -17.46 26.48
CA LEU A 119 11.63 -16.69 26.40
C LEU A 119 11.65 -15.40 27.22
N LEU A 120 12.45 -15.32 28.28
CA LEU A 120 12.49 -14.20 29.23
C LEU A 120 13.88 -13.57 29.40
N GLY A 121 14.95 -14.19 28.91
CA GLY A 121 16.33 -13.73 29.08
C GLY A 121 16.83 -12.81 27.96
N PRO A 122 18.17 -12.67 27.80
CA PRO A 122 18.78 -11.79 26.80
C PRO A 122 18.27 -11.97 25.36
N PRO A 123 17.97 -13.20 24.85
CA PRO A 123 17.40 -13.37 23.51
C PRO A 123 16.02 -12.72 23.35
N ALA A 124 15.17 -12.80 24.37
CA ALA A 124 13.85 -12.18 24.35
C ALA A 124 13.95 -10.65 24.42
N ALA A 125 14.85 -10.13 25.26
CA ALA A 125 15.14 -8.70 25.33
C ALA A 125 15.69 -8.16 23.99
N LEU A 126 16.56 -8.93 23.32
CA LEU A 126 17.06 -8.60 21.99
C LEU A 126 15.91 -8.51 20.97
N MET A 127 14.97 -9.48 20.98
CA MET A 127 13.81 -9.46 20.09
C MET A 127 12.89 -8.26 20.35
N GLN A 128 12.71 -7.88 21.62
CA GLN A 128 11.97 -6.67 21.97
C GLN A 128 12.61 -5.42 21.37
N MET A 129 13.95 -5.33 21.33
CA MET A 129 14.63 -4.20 20.69
C MET A 129 14.45 -4.20 19.17
N VAL A 130 14.48 -5.38 18.52
CA VAL A 130 14.14 -5.49 17.09
C VAL A 130 12.72 -5.00 16.83
N LEU A 131 11.76 -5.41 17.65
CA LEU A 131 10.37 -4.96 17.54
C LEU A 131 10.25 -3.45 17.78
N ALA A 132 10.98 -2.91 18.76
CA ALA A 132 11.03 -1.48 19.06
C ALA A 132 11.51 -0.66 17.85
N MET A 133 12.62 -1.09 17.25
CA MET A 133 13.19 -0.45 16.06
C MET A 133 12.26 -0.56 14.85
N LEU A 134 11.57 -1.70 14.68
CA LEU A 134 10.58 -1.86 13.62
C LEU A 134 9.38 -0.91 13.82
N LEU A 135 8.83 -0.81 15.03
CA LEU A 135 7.77 0.14 15.34
C LEU A 135 8.22 1.60 15.11
N LEU A 136 9.45 1.91 15.47
CA LEU A 136 10.04 3.23 15.27
C LEU A 136 10.28 3.56 13.78
N GLU A 137 10.75 2.60 13.00
CA GLU A 137 10.89 2.74 11.55
C GLU A 137 9.53 2.95 10.90
N GLN A 138 8.53 2.16 11.28
CA GLN A 138 7.14 2.33 10.82
C GLN A 138 6.61 3.72 11.17
N LEU A 139 6.88 4.22 12.38
CA LEU A 139 6.50 5.58 12.77
C LEU A 139 7.14 6.63 11.86
N TYR A 140 8.45 6.57 11.65
CA TYR A 140 9.17 7.55 10.84
C TYR A 140 8.74 7.52 9.36
N ARG A 141 8.58 6.33 8.78
CA ARG A 141 8.21 6.16 7.36
C ARG A 141 6.76 6.52 7.09
N ASN A 142 5.84 6.19 7.99
CA ASN A 142 4.40 6.47 7.83
C ASN A 142 4.03 7.92 8.17
N THR A 143 4.98 8.72 8.65
CA THR A 143 4.83 10.16 8.80
C THR A 143 5.06 10.85 7.45
N GLN A 144 4.12 11.72 7.06
CA GLN A 144 4.21 12.53 5.84
C GLN A 144 5.54 13.31 5.79
N PRO A 145 6.18 13.46 4.62
CA PRO A 145 7.48 14.14 4.49
C PRO A 145 7.53 15.49 5.21
N ASP A 146 6.46 16.27 5.11
CA ASP A 146 6.31 17.61 5.68
C ASP A 146 6.29 17.60 7.21
N GLN A 147 5.86 16.49 7.81
CA GLN A 147 5.80 16.29 9.26
C GLN A 147 7.06 15.59 9.83
N ARG A 148 7.91 14.98 8.98
CA ARG A 148 9.12 14.25 9.42
C ARG A 148 10.12 15.15 10.14
N TRP A 149 10.21 16.42 9.75
CA TRP A 149 11.08 17.39 10.40
C TRP A 149 10.72 17.59 11.88
N GLY A 150 9.44 17.41 12.23
CA GLY A 150 8.94 17.54 13.59
C GLY A 150 9.29 16.37 14.51
N ILE A 151 9.30 15.14 13.98
CA ILE A 151 9.55 13.91 14.76
C ILE A 151 11.00 13.44 14.72
N LYS A 152 11.83 13.95 13.80
CA LYS A 152 13.19 13.42 13.55
C LYS A 152 14.06 13.32 14.81
N PHE A 153 13.97 14.29 15.71
CA PHE A 153 14.78 14.30 16.94
C PHE A 153 14.28 13.28 17.95
N MET A 154 12.96 13.12 18.10
CA MET A 154 12.40 12.05 18.91
C MET A 154 12.76 10.68 18.35
N CYS A 155 12.64 10.49 17.04
CA CYS A 155 13.06 9.25 16.39
C CYS A 155 14.55 8.98 16.57
N LEU A 156 15.40 10.00 16.47
CA LEU A 156 16.84 9.86 16.71
C LEU A 156 17.14 9.47 18.15
N GLY A 157 16.49 10.10 19.12
CA GLY A 157 16.62 9.76 20.53
C GLY A 157 16.21 8.31 20.81
N LEU A 158 15.02 7.91 20.37
CA LEU A 158 14.52 6.54 20.56
C LEU A 158 15.36 5.50 19.81
N LEU A 159 15.84 5.82 18.60
CA LEU A 159 16.73 4.94 17.85
C LEU A 159 18.03 4.72 18.62
N GLY A 160 18.62 5.78 19.19
CA GLY A 160 19.81 5.67 20.03
C GLY A 160 19.59 4.74 21.23
N LEU A 161 18.44 4.84 21.90
CA LEU A 161 18.08 3.93 23.00
C LEU A 161 17.99 2.47 22.55
N PHE A 162 17.21 2.20 21.50
CA PHE A 162 16.95 0.83 21.06
C PHE A 162 18.17 0.18 20.42
N VAL A 163 19.00 0.94 19.69
CA VAL A 163 20.26 0.44 19.12
C VAL A 163 21.26 0.12 20.22
N PHE A 164 21.38 0.96 21.24
CA PHE A 164 22.28 0.69 22.37
C PHE A 164 21.83 -0.55 23.15
N ASP A 165 20.54 -0.65 23.47
CA ASP A 165 20.00 -1.82 24.16
C ASP A 165 20.12 -3.09 23.30
N PHE A 166 19.90 -2.99 21.99
CA PHE A 166 20.12 -4.08 21.05
C PHE A 166 21.58 -4.55 21.08
N TYR A 167 22.53 -3.63 21.03
CA TYR A 167 23.96 -3.94 21.08
C TYR A 167 24.32 -4.65 22.40
N MET A 168 23.90 -4.09 23.54
CA MET A 168 24.14 -4.67 24.85
C MET A 168 23.53 -6.08 24.98
N PHE A 169 22.31 -6.29 24.49
CA PHE A 169 21.66 -7.61 24.54
C PHE A 169 22.25 -8.59 23.54
N ALA A 170 22.72 -8.15 22.37
CA ALA A 170 23.41 -8.99 21.40
C ALA A 170 24.73 -9.51 22.00
N GLU A 171 25.48 -8.63 22.67
CA GLU A 171 26.68 -9.00 23.41
C GLU A 171 26.35 -9.96 24.57
N ALA A 172 25.31 -9.66 25.34
CA ALA A 172 24.87 -10.52 26.44
C ALA A 172 24.43 -11.92 25.96
N VAL A 173 23.88 -12.05 24.76
CA VAL A 173 23.57 -13.33 24.13
C VAL A 173 24.85 -14.05 23.69
N LEU A 174 25.80 -13.34 23.09
CA LEU A 174 27.02 -13.91 22.52
C LEU A 174 27.98 -14.44 23.61
N PHE A 175 28.18 -13.64 24.67
CA PHE A 175 29.09 -13.97 25.77
C PHE A 175 28.38 -14.54 26.98
N ASN A 176 27.04 -14.62 26.96
CA ASN A 176 26.21 -15.10 28.07
C ASN A 176 26.46 -14.37 29.39
N SER A 177 26.90 -13.11 29.30
CA SER A 177 27.16 -12.20 30.40
C SER A 177 26.93 -10.78 29.93
N VAL A 178 26.35 -9.94 30.78
CA VAL A 178 26.14 -8.52 30.47
C VAL A 178 27.41 -7.77 30.87
N ASP A 179 28.02 -7.06 29.92
CA ASP A 179 29.19 -6.22 30.22
C ASP A 179 28.84 -5.14 31.26
N PRO A 180 29.50 -5.13 32.43
CA PRO A 180 29.30 -4.11 33.44
C PRO A 180 29.53 -2.68 32.95
N ALA A 181 30.42 -2.47 31.98
CA ALA A 181 30.71 -1.14 31.43
C ALA A 181 29.55 -0.62 30.57
N LEU A 182 29.01 -1.45 29.68
CA LEU A 182 27.81 -1.11 28.90
C LEU A 182 26.59 -0.90 29.79
N PHE A 183 26.44 -1.78 30.79
CA PHE A 183 25.36 -1.64 31.76
C PHE A 183 25.46 -0.30 32.51
N GLN A 184 26.65 0.10 32.95
CA GLN A 184 26.89 1.41 33.56
C GLN A 184 26.60 2.57 32.60
N ALA A 185 27.03 2.50 31.34
CA ALA A 185 26.80 3.56 30.36
C ALA A 185 25.32 3.75 29.99
N ARG A 186 24.49 2.69 30.12
CA ARG A 186 23.09 2.67 29.70
C ARG A 186 22.23 3.80 30.30
N GLY A 187 22.43 4.12 31.58
CA GLY A 187 21.71 5.21 32.25
C GLY A 187 22.00 6.57 31.61
N LEU A 188 23.28 6.91 31.43
CA LEU A 188 23.71 8.15 30.76
C LEU A 188 23.17 8.24 29.33
N ILE A 189 23.19 7.16 28.57
CA ILE A 189 22.65 7.13 27.20
C ILE A 189 21.13 7.39 27.21
N ASN A 190 20.42 6.82 28.19
CA ASN A 190 19.01 7.12 28.41
C ASN A 190 18.78 8.61 28.71
N ALA A 191 19.63 9.23 29.52
CA ALA A 191 19.55 10.66 29.80
C ALA A 191 19.80 11.54 28.55
N LEU A 192 20.70 11.13 27.64
CA LEU A 192 20.99 11.86 26.40
C LEU A 192 19.83 11.85 25.40
N ALA A 193 18.93 10.87 25.46
CA ALA A 193 17.74 10.85 24.60
C ALA A 193 16.68 11.89 25.03
N VAL A 194 16.64 12.26 26.31
CA VAL A 194 15.67 13.20 26.87
C VAL A 194 15.65 14.56 26.16
N PRO A 195 16.78 15.28 25.96
CA PRO A 195 16.77 16.57 25.27
C PRO A 195 16.27 16.47 23.83
N LEU A 196 16.56 15.37 23.12
CA LEU A 196 16.09 15.15 21.75
C LEU A 196 14.56 14.96 21.70
N ILE A 197 14.01 14.19 22.65
CA ILE A 197 12.56 13.98 22.80
C ILE A 197 11.89 15.30 23.19
N ALA A 198 12.43 16.01 24.19
CA ALA A 198 11.92 17.30 24.65
C ALA A 198 11.89 18.35 23.52
N TRP A 199 12.95 18.43 22.72
CA TRP A 199 13.04 19.32 21.57
C TRP A 199 11.92 19.04 20.55
N SER A 200 11.73 17.76 20.19
CA SER A 200 10.69 17.35 19.24
C SER A 200 9.28 17.71 19.72
N VAL A 201 8.97 17.44 21.00
CA VAL A 201 7.66 17.77 21.58
C VAL A 201 7.44 19.28 21.69
N SER A 202 8.48 20.05 22.04
CA SER A 202 8.38 21.51 22.18
C SER A 202 8.07 22.22 20.86
N ARG A 203 8.57 21.70 19.73
CA ARG A 203 8.35 22.26 18.40
C ARG A 203 7.02 21.88 17.77
N ASN A 204 6.41 20.77 18.20
CA ASN A 204 5.14 20.28 17.63
C ASN A 204 4.16 19.88 18.72
N PRO A 205 3.50 20.84 19.40
CA PRO A 205 2.49 20.53 20.41
C PRO A 205 1.28 19.79 19.81
N GLY A 206 0.97 20.01 18.53
CA GLY A 206 -0.10 19.32 17.80
C GLY A 206 0.24 17.92 17.28
N LEU A 207 1.28 17.25 17.81
CA LEU A 207 1.78 15.97 17.29
C LEU A 207 0.69 14.88 17.27
N VAL A 208 -0.01 14.80 16.14
CA VAL A 208 -0.89 13.70 15.76
C VAL A 208 -0.34 13.24 14.43
N VAL A 209 0.42 12.14 14.44
CA VAL A 209 0.93 11.55 13.20
C VAL A 209 -0.30 11.06 12.42
N ARG A 210 -0.73 11.87 11.44
CA ARG A 210 -1.76 11.44 10.50
C ARG A 210 -1.10 10.42 9.58
N LEU A 211 -1.32 9.15 9.89
CA LEU A 211 -0.87 8.05 9.04
C LEU A 211 -1.49 8.19 7.65
N SER A 212 -0.71 8.67 6.69
CA SER A 212 -0.93 8.33 5.29
C SER A 212 -0.41 6.91 5.10
N MET A 213 -1.31 5.93 5.03
CA MET A 213 -0.93 4.55 4.74
C MET A 213 -0.35 4.46 3.34
N SER A 214 0.96 4.64 3.22
CA SER A 214 1.69 4.11 2.07
C SER A 214 2.14 2.71 2.45
N ARG A 215 1.44 1.69 1.93
CA ARG A 215 1.77 0.26 2.10
C ARG A 215 3.18 -0.09 1.57
N ARG A 216 3.91 0.89 1.00
CA ARG A 216 5.35 0.84 0.67
C ARG A 216 6.27 0.76 1.91
N ALA A 217 5.80 1.17 3.10
CA ALA A 217 6.59 1.13 4.34
C ALA A 217 6.80 -0.29 4.91
N LEU A 218 5.91 -1.24 4.61
CA LEU A 218 6.02 -2.64 5.06
C LEU A 218 7.12 -3.41 4.32
N PHE A 219 7.40 -3.04 3.06
CA PHE A 219 8.37 -3.73 2.20
C PHE A 219 9.84 -3.56 2.65
N HIS A 220 10.17 -2.50 3.39
CA HIS A 220 11.56 -2.23 3.81
C HIS A 220 11.86 -2.74 5.23
N SER A 221 10.89 -2.74 6.14
CA SER A 221 11.01 -3.34 7.47
C SER A 221 11.18 -4.87 7.44
N ALA A 222 10.90 -5.51 6.30
CA ALA A 222 11.19 -6.92 6.06
C ALA A 222 12.68 -7.26 6.22
N SER A 223 13.58 -6.34 5.85
CA SER A 223 15.03 -6.55 5.96
C SER A 223 15.52 -6.50 7.40
N LEU A 224 15.01 -5.54 8.19
CA LEU A 224 15.30 -5.41 9.61
C LEU A 224 14.72 -6.58 10.41
N LEU A 225 13.50 -7.00 10.07
CA LEU A 225 12.87 -8.18 10.66
C LEU A 225 13.66 -9.46 10.33
N ALA A 226 14.06 -9.64 9.07
CA ALA A 226 14.87 -10.78 8.66
C ALA A 226 16.24 -10.80 9.37
N ALA A 227 16.88 -9.65 9.55
CA ALA A 227 18.11 -9.54 10.32
C ALA A 227 17.91 -9.91 11.80
N GLY A 228 16.82 -9.45 12.42
CA GLY A 228 16.47 -9.83 13.80
C GLY A 228 16.16 -11.32 13.97
N ILE A 229 15.39 -11.91 13.05
CA ILE A 229 15.09 -13.35 13.04
C ILE A 229 16.37 -14.17 12.84
N TYR A 230 17.25 -13.74 11.94
CA TYR A 230 18.55 -14.36 11.73
C TYR A 230 19.37 -14.39 13.02
N LEU A 231 19.49 -13.25 13.71
CA LEU A 231 20.22 -13.17 14.99
C LEU A 231 19.59 -14.03 16.09
N LEU A 232 18.26 -14.19 16.10
CA LEU A 232 17.57 -15.08 17.03
C LEU A 232 17.85 -16.56 16.75
N LEU A 233 17.81 -16.98 15.49
CA LEU A 233 18.16 -18.34 15.10
C LEU A 233 19.61 -18.65 15.48
N MET A 234 20.51 -17.67 15.29
CA MET A 234 21.90 -17.75 15.72
C MET A 234 22.05 -17.89 17.23
N ALA A 235 21.32 -17.07 18.00
CA ALA A 235 21.29 -17.15 19.46
C ALA A 235 20.78 -18.51 19.96
N ALA A 236 19.68 -19.00 19.39
CA ALA A 236 19.07 -20.27 19.77
C ALA A 236 19.97 -21.46 19.44
N ALA A 237 20.58 -21.47 18.26
CA ALA A 237 21.52 -22.52 17.86
C ALA A 237 22.82 -22.48 18.67
N GLY A 238 23.37 -21.30 18.94
CA GLY A 238 24.53 -21.15 19.84
C GLY A 238 24.23 -21.67 21.24
N TYR A 239 23.05 -21.37 21.78
CA TYR A 239 22.59 -21.92 23.05
C TYR A 239 22.43 -23.44 23.01
N TYR A 240 21.80 -23.99 21.97
CA TYR A 240 21.56 -25.42 21.81
C TYR A 240 22.85 -26.22 21.73
N ILE A 241 23.80 -25.76 20.90
CA ILE A 241 25.13 -26.36 20.75
C ILE A 241 25.86 -26.40 22.08
N ARG A 242 25.70 -25.38 22.93
CA ARG A 242 26.36 -25.34 24.23
C ARG A 242 25.69 -26.23 25.28
N TYR A 243 24.37 -26.36 25.24
CA TYR A 243 23.61 -27.19 26.18
C TYR A 243 23.79 -28.70 25.90
N PHE A 244 23.86 -29.09 24.62
CA PHE A 244 23.97 -30.50 24.20
C PHE A 244 25.37 -30.92 23.74
N GLY A 245 26.30 -29.98 23.51
CA GLY A 245 27.57 -30.25 22.83
C GLY A 245 28.68 -30.87 23.69
N GLY A 246 28.55 -30.93 25.02
CA GLY A 246 29.58 -31.48 25.90
C GLY A 246 30.97 -30.86 25.64
N ASP A 247 32.03 -31.68 25.59
CA ASP A 247 33.40 -31.24 25.32
C ASP A 247 33.61 -30.65 23.92
N TRP A 248 32.71 -30.94 22.97
CA TRP A 248 32.77 -30.44 21.59
C TRP A 248 32.01 -29.12 21.38
N GLY A 249 31.32 -28.61 22.41
CA GLY A 249 30.45 -27.44 22.31
C GLY A 249 31.17 -26.19 21.80
N GLY A 250 32.42 -25.96 22.21
CA GLY A 250 33.22 -24.82 21.74
C GLY A 250 33.60 -24.90 20.25
N ILE A 251 33.91 -26.12 19.77
CA ILE A 251 34.26 -26.36 18.36
C ILE A 251 33.02 -26.15 17.49
N PHE A 252 31.89 -26.73 17.86
CA PHE A 252 30.64 -26.55 17.14
C PHE A 252 30.15 -25.09 17.16
N GLN A 253 30.32 -24.39 18.29
CA GLN A 253 29.96 -22.97 18.38
C GLN A 253 30.82 -22.12 17.44
N THR A 254 32.13 -22.40 17.34
CA THR A 254 33.06 -21.67 16.47
C THR A 254 32.77 -21.92 15.00
N VAL A 255 32.58 -23.19 14.60
CA VAL A 255 32.23 -23.57 13.23
C VAL A 255 30.87 -22.99 12.83
N PHE A 256 29.90 -23.01 13.74
CA PHE A 256 28.57 -22.43 13.51
C PHE A 256 28.62 -20.91 13.34
N LEU A 257 29.33 -20.19 14.22
CA LEU A 257 29.53 -18.74 14.09
C LEU A 257 30.23 -18.36 12.79
N PHE A 258 31.26 -19.12 12.40
CA PHE A 258 31.95 -18.92 11.13
C PHE A 258 31.02 -19.17 9.92
N GLY A 259 30.28 -20.28 9.92
CA GLY A 259 29.33 -20.60 8.85
C GLY A 259 28.22 -19.57 8.72
N ALA A 260 27.74 -19.03 9.83
CA ALA A 260 26.76 -17.97 9.86
C ALA A 260 27.30 -16.63 9.33
N ALA A 261 28.48 -16.22 9.79
CA ALA A 261 29.16 -15.04 9.26
C ALA A 261 29.37 -15.15 7.75
N LEU A 262 29.71 -16.35 7.25
CA LEU A 262 29.85 -16.64 5.83
C LEU A 262 28.53 -16.50 5.08
N ILE A 263 27.42 -17.03 5.60
CA ILE A 263 26.08 -16.87 5.01
C ILE A 263 25.67 -15.39 4.96
N LEU A 264 25.94 -14.63 6.03
CA LEU A 264 25.65 -13.20 6.09
C LEU A 264 26.42 -12.43 5.01
N VAL A 265 27.73 -12.69 4.87
CA VAL A 265 28.57 -12.12 3.81
C VAL A 265 28.03 -12.52 2.43
N LEU A 266 27.69 -13.79 2.22
CA LEU A 266 27.14 -14.27 0.95
C LEU A 266 25.86 -13.52 0.55
N VAL A 267 24.95 -13.29 1.50
CA VAL A 267 23.71 -12.51 1.29
C VAL A 267 24.01 -11.03 1.06
N MET A 268 24.99 -10.45 1.78
CA MET A 268 25.38 -9.05 1.62
C MET A 268 26.06 -8.74 0.28
N PHE A 269 26.79 -9.69 -0.31
CA PHE A 269 27.49 -9.48 -1.58
C PHE A 269 26.76 -10.07 -2.80
N SER A 270 25.88 -11.05 -2.64
CA SER A 270 25.10 -11.64 -3.75
C SER A 270 23.77 -10.91 -4.00
N GLY A 271 23.69 -10.17 -5.12
CA GLY A 271 22.45 -9.53 -5.57
C GLY A 271 21.31 -10.51 -5.83
N THR A 272 21.63 -11.70 -6.31
CA THR A 272 20.69 -12.76 -6.66
C THR A 272 20.02 -13.37 -5.42
N MET A 273 20.80 -13.65 -4.37
CA MET A 273 20.26 -14.17 -3.10
C MET A 273 19.34 -13.16 -2.41
N ARG A 274 19.70 -11.86 -2.46
CA ARG A 274 18.84 -10.79 -1.96
C ARG A 274 17.52 -10.70 -2.73
N ALA A 275 17.55 -10.88 -4.05
CA ALA A 275 16.35 -10.87 -4.87
C ALA A 275 15.42 -12.05 -4.53
N TYR A 276 15.95 -13.28 -4.43
CA TYR A 276 15.17 -14.46 -4.05
C TYR A 276 14.55 -14.34 -2.65
N MET A 277 15.32 -13.89 -1.66
CA MET A 277 14.84 -13.75 -0.28
C MET A 277 13.77 -12.66 -0.18
N ARG A 278 13.91 -11.56 -0.93
CA ARG A 278 12.89 -10.51 -1.06
C ARG A 278 11.59 -11.08 -1.64
N VAL A 279 11.67 -11.89 -2.70
CA VAL A 279 10.50 -12.53 -3.32
C VAL A 279 9.85 -13.55 -2.39
N PHE A 280 10.63 -14.40 -1.71
CA PHE A 280 10.13 -15.41 -0.78
C PHE A 280 9.38 -14.79 0.41
N LEU A 281 9.98 -13.77 1.04
CA LEU A 281 9.36 -13.00 2.13
C LEU A 281 8.09 -12.29 1.62
N SER A 282 8.16 -11.63 0.46
CA SER A 282 7.02 -10.97 -0.17
C SER A 282 5.85 -11.92 -0.42
N LYS A 283 6.13 -13.17 -0.78
CA LYS A 283 5.12 -14.16 -1.19
C LYS A 283 4.38 -14.79 -0.01
N HIS A 284 5.04 -14.94 1.14
CA HIS A 284 4.47 -15.68 2.29
C HIS A 284 4.04 -14.79 3.46
N PHE A 285 4.49 -13.53 3.54
CA PHE A 285 4.24 -12.68 4.71
C PHE A 285 3.54 -11.34 4.42
N PHE A 286 3.22 -11.00 3.17
CA PHE A 286 2.66 -9.68 2.84
C PHE A 286 1.35 -9.74 2.04
N ALA A 287 0.39 -8.95 2.48
CA ALA A 287 -0.87 -8.68 1.79
C ALA A 287 -0.72 -7.51 0.80
N TYR A 288 -1.33 -7.64 -0.37
CA TYR A 288 -1.21 -6.75 -1.53
C TYR A 288 -1.54 -5.26 -1.24
N ARG A 289 -0.89 -4.36 -1.99
CA ARG A 289 -0.88 -2.91 -1.79
C ARG A 289 -2.13 -2.18 -2.30
N TYR A 290 -2.90 -2.78 -3.19
CA TYR A 290 -4.30 -2.43 -3.40
C TYR A 290 -5.16 -3.53 -2.80
N ASP A 291 -6.27 -3.18 -2.16
CA ASP A 291 -7.38 -4.12 -2.14
C ASP A 291 -7.96 -4.12 -3.56
N TYR A 292 -7.23 -4.75 -4.48
CA TYR A 292 -7.60 -4.83 -5.89
C TYR A 292 -9.01 -5.35 -6.02
N ARG A 293 -9.45 -6.21 -5.10
CA ARG A 293 -10.81 -6.70 -5.08
C ARG A 293 -11.81 -5.57 -4.84
N GLU A 294 -11.58 -4.67 -3.89
CA GLU A 294 -12.51 -3.55 -3.65
C GLU A 294 -12.50 -2.53 -4.79
N GLU A 295 -11.32 -2.15 -5.32
CA GLU A 295 -11.23 -1.22 -6.46
C GLU A 295 -11.80 -1.86 -7.73
N TRP A 296 -11.54 -3.15 -7.95
CA TRP A 296 -12.09 -3.92 -9.06
C TRP A 296 -13.61 -4.06 -8.94
N LEU A 297 -14.14 -4.39 -7.75
CA LEU A 297 -15.58 -4.46 -7.52
C LEU A 297 -16.26 -3.10 -7.70
N ARG A 298 -15.63 -2.00 -7.23
CA ARG A 298 -16.11 -0.64 -7.48
C ARG A 298 -16.11 -0.30 -8.97
N PHE A 299 -15.04 -0.64 -9.69
CA PHE A 299 -14.92 -0.44 -11.13
C PHE A 299 -15.99 -1.22 -11.91
N THR A 300 -16.12 -2.53 -11.68
CA THR A 300 -17.13 -3.35 -12.36
C THR A 300 -18.55 -2.90 -12.03
N ARG A 301 -18.78 -2.44 -10.80
CA ARG A 301 -20.07 -1.89 -10.38
C ARG A 301 -20.36 -0.57 -11.09
N SER A 302 -19.40 0.34 -11.13
CA SER A 302 -19.51 1.63 -11.85
C SER A 302 -19.70 1.46 -13.37
N LEU A 303 -19.19 0.38 -13.97
CA LEU A 303 -19.44 0.04 -15.37
C LEU A 303 -20.83 -0.59 -15.60
N SER A 304 -21.39 -1.24 -14.58
CA SER A 304 -22.70 -1.93 -14.67
C SER A 304 -23.87 -1.05 -14.20
N GLU A 305 -23.61 0.00 -13.43
CA GLU A 305 -24.62 0.96 -12.96
C GLU A 305 -24.83 2.07 -14.00
N GLY A 306 -25.97 2.07 -14.69
CA GLY A 306 -26.37 3.15 -15.59
C GLY A 306 -27.43 2.74 -16.62
N GLU A 307 -28.18 3.73 -17.14
CA GLU A 307 -29.07 3.54 -18.29
C GLU A 307 -28.25 3.34 -19.59
N PRO A 308 -28.63 2.41 -20.48
CA PRO A 308 -27.89 2.15 -21.73
C PRO A 308 -27.86 3.37 -22.66
N GLY A 309 -26.70 3.70 -23.23
CA GLY A 309 -26.54 4.74 -24.26
C GLY A 309 -25.36 5.68 -24.03
N VAL A 310 -25.56 6.98 -24.28
CA VAL A 310 -24.54 8.05 -24.20
C VAL A 310 -23.86 8.11 -22.82
N HIS A 311 -24.59 7.77 -21.76
CA HIS A 311 -24.07 7.74 -20.39
C HIS A 311 -23.01 6.65 -20.17
N LEU A 312 -23.02 5.54 -20.91
CA LEU A 312 -22.04 4.47 -20.73
C LEU A 312 -20.62 4.90 -21.16
N ARG A 313 -20.52 5.71 -22.22
CA ARG A 313 -19.24 6.26 -22.70
C ARG A 313 -18.64 7.18 -21.64
N GLU A 314 -19.44 8.07 -21.05
CA GLU A 314 -19.01 8.94 -19.96
C GLU A 314 -18.70 8.16 -18.67
N HIS A 315 -19.51 7.16 -18.32
CA HIS A 315 -19.29 6.29 -17.16
C HIS A 315 -17.97 5.53 -17.28
N THR A 316 -17.61 5.08 -18.49
CA THR A 316 -16.34 4.40 -18.73
C THR A 316 -15.15 5.33 -18.44
N ILE A 317 -15.21 6.59 -18.90
CA ILE A 317 -14.19 7.60 -18.59
C ILE A 317 -14.09 7.78 -17.08
N ARG A 318 -15.24 7.97 -16.40
CA ARG A 318 -15.30 8.20 -14.95
C ARG A 318 -14.78 7.00 -14.15
N ALA A 319 -15.12 5.78 -14.55
CA ALA A 319 -14.69 4.55 -13.89
C ALA A 319 -13.17 4.40 -13.94
N ILE A 320 -12.56 4.61 -15.11
CA ILE A 320 -11.09 4.58 -15.27
C ILE A 320 -10.45 5.76 -14.51
N ALA A 321 -10.99 6.97 -14.62
CA ALA A 321 -10.46 8.15 -13.94
C ALA A 321 -10.48 8.01 -12.41
N THR A 322 -11.50 7.35 -11.85
CA THR A 322 -11.65 7.13 -10.40
C THR A 322 -10.56 6.21 -9.84
N LEU A 323 -10.10 5.21 -10.61
CA LEU A 323 -9.01 4.31 -10.19
C LEU A 323 -7.70 5.05 -9.88
N VAL A 324 -7.50 6.20 -10.52
CA VAL A 324 -6.30 7.03 -10.43
C VAL A 324 -6.58 8.45 -9.92
N GLU A 325 -7.75 8.67 -9.34
CA GLU A 325 -8.20 9.94 -8.76
C GLU A 325 -8.03 11.15 -9.71
N CYS A 326 -8.24 10.91 -11.01
CA CYS A 326 -8.17 11.95 -12.04
C CYS A 326 -9.50 12.71 -12.11
N PRO A 327 -9.49 14.06 -12.14
CA PRO A 327 -10.71 14.87 -12.08
C PRO A 327 -11.49 14.95 -13.39
N ALA A 328 -10.85 14.60 -14.51
CA ALA A 328 -11.38 14.75 -15.86
C ALA A 328 -10.74 13.78 -16.85
N GLY A 329 -11.44 13.50 -17.95
CA GLY A 329 -10.93 12.73 -19.08
C GLY A 329 -11.80 12.80 -20.33
N ALA A 330 -11.34 12.19 -21.41
CA ALA A 330 -12.04 12.10 -22.69
C ALA A 330 -11.77 10.75 -23.38
N LEU A 331 -12.72 10.29 -24.19
CA LEU A 331 -12.72 8.98 -24.84
C LEU A 331 -12.67 9.15 -26.36
N TRP A 332 -11.70 8.49 -26.98
CA TRP A 332 -11.62 8.33 -28.43
C TRP A 332 -11.97 6.89 -28.78
N LEU A 333 -12.86 6.73 -29.77
CA LEU A 333 -13.20 5.42 -30.35
C LEU A 333 -13.04 5.47 -31.87
N ARG A 334 -12.94 4.29 -32.47
CA ARG A 334 -12.90 4.15 -33.92
C ARG A 334 -14.25 4.56 -34.53
N GLY A 335 -14.26 5.68 -35.24
CA GLY A 335 -15.43 6.16 -35.97
C GLY A 335 -15.59 5.51 -37.34
N GLU A 336 -16.70 5.83 -38.03
CA GLU A 336 -17.04 5.26 -39.34
C GLU A 336 -16.06 5.65 -40.45
N LYS A 337 -15.40 6.81 -40.32
CA LYS A 337 -14.48 7.38 -41.32
C LYS A 337 -13.07 6.80 -41.29
N GLN A 338 -12.89 5.59 -40.76
CA GLN A 338 -11.57 4.95 -40.61
C GLN A 338 -10.55 5.81 -39.85
N ALA A 339 -11.03 6.51 -38.81
CA ALA A 339 -10.20 7.34 -37.93
C ALA A 339 -10.73 7.23 -36.49
N TYR A 340 -9.87 7.52 -35.52
CA TYR A 340 -10.29 7.66 -34.13
C TYR A 340 -10.77 9.08 -33.87
N GLU A 341 -11.95 9.21 -33.29
CA GLU A 341 -12.58 10.49 -32.99
C GLU A 341 -13.05 10.55 -31.53
N CYS A 342 -13.08 11.76 -30.96
CA CYS A 342 -13.55 11.97 -29.60
C CYS A 342 -15.06 11.77 -29.55
N VAL A 343 -15.53 10.75 -28.82
CA VAL A 343 -16.94 10.37 -28.73
C VAL A 343 -17.61 10.78 -27.43
N ALA A 344 -16.82 11.08 -26.38
CA ALA A 344 -17.32 11.52 -25.08
C ALA A 344 -16.22 12.24 -24.28
N HIS A 345 -16.63 13.14 -23.39
CA HIS A 345 -15.75 13.83 -22.45
C HIS A 345 -16.41 13.97 -21.07
N TRP A 346 -15.61 13.97 -20.01
CA TRP A 346 -16.06 14.16 -18.64
C TRP A 346 -15.16 15.17 -17.92
N ASN A 347 -15.73 16.29 -17.46
CA ASN A 347 -15.01 17.40 -16.79
C ASN A 347 -13.79 17.96 -17.56
N MET A 348 -13.66 17.63 -18.84
CA MET A 348 -12.61 18.10 -19.73
C MET A 348 -13.25 19.01 -20.78
N SER A 349 -12.61 20.13 -21.10
CA SER A 349 -13.04 20.98 -22.24
C SER A 349 -13.05 20.15 -23.52
N SER A 350 -14.03 20.37 -24.41
CA SER A 350 -14.22 19.59 -25.63
C SER A 350 -12.91 19.48 -26.40
N ALA A 351 -12.29 18.31 -26.31
CA ALA A 351 -11.04 17.98 -26.97
C ALA A 351 -11.38 17.56 -28.39
N SER A 352 -10.99 18.36 -29.37
CA SER A 352 -11.17 18.04 -30.78
C SER A 352 -9.84 17.55 -31.34
N GLY A 353 -9.81 16.29 -31.74
CA GLY A 353 -8.63 15.64 -32.31
C GLY A 353 -9.06 14.38 -33.04
N VAL A 354 -8.56 14.20 -34.25
CA VAL A 354 -8.81 13.03 -35.10
C VAL A 354 -7.46 12.39 -35.40
N GLU A 355 -7.34 11.10 -35.16
CA GLU A 355 -6.11 10.34 -35.41
C GLU A 355 -6.36 9.25 -36.44
N ALA A 356 -5.41 9.08 -37.36
CA ALA A 356 -5.47 8.02 -38.36
C ALA A 356 -5.23 6.64 -37.73
N LEU A 357 -5.90 5.60 -38.24
CA LEU A 357 -5.79 4.22 -37.74
C LEU A 357 -4.36 3.66 -37.84
N ASP A 358 -3.62 4.07 -38.86
CA ASP A 358 -2.26 3.63 -39.19
C ASP A 358 -1.17 4.53 -38.58
N SER A 359 -1.54 5.48 -37.73
CA SER A 359 -0.56 6.32 -37.04
C SER A 359 0.38 5.48 -36.18
N LEU A 360 1.64 5.93 -36.07
CA LEU A 360 2.64 5.27 -35.20
C LEU A 360 2.19 5.26 -33.73
N PHE A 361 1.39 6.25 -33.32
CA PHE A 361 0.76 6.32 -32.00
C PHE A 361 -0.24 5.19 -31.78
N CYS A 362 -1.18 4.98 -32.70
CA CYS A 362 -2.16 3.90 -32.60
C CYS A 362 -1.51 2.52 -32.65
N LEU A 363 -0.53 2.31 -33.55
CA LEU A 363 0.23 1.06 -33.64
C LEU A 363 1.02 0.77 -32.36
N PHE A 364 1.57 1.80 -31.71
CA PHE A 364 2.26 1.67 -30.43
C PHE A 364 1.28 1.23 -29.33
N LEU A 365 0.13 1.90 -29.21
CA LEU A 365 -0.90 1.57 -28.21
C LEU A 365 -1.43 0.14 -28.39
N GLU A 366 -1.67 -0.29 -29.63
CA GLU A 366 -2.12 -1.64 -29.96
C GLU A 366 -1.07 -2.69 -29.56
N LYS A 367 0.21 -2.48 -29.94
CA LYS A 367 1.26 -3.49 -29.76
C LYS A 367 1.78 -3.59 -28.33
N LYS A 368 1.88 -2.46 -27.62
CA LYS A 368 2.50 -2.42 -26.28
C LYS A 368 1.46 -2.47 -25.17
N GLU A 369 0.24 -2.00 -25.42
CA GLU A 369 -0.80 -1.81 -24.40
C GLU A 369 -0.26 -1.00 -23.19
N TRP A 370 0.67 -0.08 -23.44
CA TRP A 370 1.28 0.72 -22.39
C TRP A 370 0.50 1.99 -22.16
N VAL A 371 0.28 2.32 -20.88
CA VAL A 371 -0.19 3.63 -20.49
C VAL A 371 0.94 4.64 -20.72
N ILE A 372 0.64 5.71 -21.44
CA ILE A 372 1.60 6.80 -21.72
C ILE A 372 1.39 7.91 -20.70
N ASP A 373 2.45 8.33 -20.00
CA ASP A 373 2.49 9.61 -19.28
C ASP A 373 3.13 10.65 -20.20
N ILE A 374 2.35 11.66 -20.58
CA ILE A 374 2.77 12.72 -21.51
C ILE A 374 3.93 13.54 -20.91
N GLU A 375 3.95 13.77 -19.60
CA GLU A 375 5.04 14.50 -18.93
C GLU A 375 6.32 13.65 -18.84
N GLU A 376 6.18 12.34 -18.66
CA GLU A 376 7.33 11.42 -18.71
C GLU A 376 7.88 11.28 -20.14
N PHE A 377 6.99 11.23 -21.14
CA PHE A 377 7.38 11.15 -22.55
C PHE A 377 8.23 12.35 -22.97
N ASP A 378 7.89 13.56 -22.53
CA ASP A 378 8.67 14.78 -22.79
C ASP A 378 10.07 14.74 -22.14
N ARG A 379 10.20 14.09 -20.98
CA ARG A 379 11.48 13.98 -20.25
C ARG A 379 12.36 12.81 -20.69
N LEU A 380 11.77 11.66 -20.97
CA LEU A 380 12.43 10.39 -21.28
C LEU A 380 11.73 9.65 -22.44
N PRO A 381 11.83 10.16 -23.69
CA PRO A 381 11.23 9.50 -24.85
C PRO A 381 11.72 8.06 -25.07
N GLU A 382 12.99 7.77 -24.72
CA GLU A 382 13.62 6.46 -24.91
C GLU A 382 12.93 5.33 -24.15
N SER A 383 12.28 5.64 -23.01
CA SER A 383 11.54 4.67 -22.21
C SER A 383 10.34 4.09 -22.95
N TYR A 384 9.82 4.79 -23.96
CA TYR A 384 8.63 4.41 -24.73
C TYR A 384 8.99 3.66 -26.03
N GLY A 385 10.12 2.95 -26.04
CA GLY A 385 10.38 1.87 -27.00
C GLY A 385 10.37 2.27 -28.48
N GLY A 386 10.76 3.52 -28.77
CA GLY A 386 10.92 4.03 -30.14
C GLY A 386 9.68 4.71 -30.75
N LEU A 387 8.68 5.10 -29.95
CA LEU A 387 7.63 6.01 -30.41
C LEU A 387 8.26 7.40 -30.70
N PRO A 388 8.25 7.89 -31.96
CA PRO A 388 9.03 9.07 -32.32
C PRO A 388 8.44 10.38 -31.79
N ALA A 389 7.11 10.51 -31.79
CA ALA A 389 6.41 11.69 -31.30
C ALA A 389 4.96 11.34 -30.92
N LEU A 390 4.40 12.13 -30.01
CA LEU A 390 2.96 12.15 -29.74
C LEU A 390 2.26 13.09 -30.73
N PRO A 391 0.98 12.84 -31.08
CA PRO A 391 0.23 13.72 -31.97
C PRO A 391 0.16 15.17 -31.46
N GLU A 392 0.32 16.15 -32.34
CA GLU A 392 0.34 17.58 -31.96
C GLU A 392 -0.97 18.03 -31.30
N TRP A 393 -2.11 17.54 -31.80
CA TRP A 393 -3.42 17.85 -31.22
C TRP A 393 -3.55 17.33 -29.78
N LEU A 394 -2.88 16.23 -29.44
CA LEU A 394 -2.90 15.65 -28.09
C LEU A 394 -2.13 16.55 -27.11
N LEU A 395 -0.99 17.07 -27.55
CA LEU A 395 -0.16 18.01 -26.78
C LEU A 395 -0.84 19.38 -26.61
N ALA A 396 -1.71 19.77 -27.54
CA ALA A 396 -2.48 21.01 -27.47
C ALA A 396 -3.62 20.97 -26.43
N ILE A 397 -4.00 19.78 -25.91
CA ILE A 397 -5.08 19.66 -24.93
C ILE A 397 -4.58 20.09 -23.54
N PRO A 398 -5.17 21.14 -22.94
CA PRO A 398 -4.78 21.57 -21.61
C PRO A 398 -5.10 20.49 -20.58
N ALA A 399 -4.14 20.25 -19.67
CA ALA A 399 -4.19 19.25 -18.61
C ALA A 399 -4.16 17.77 -19.05
N ALA A 400 -3.92 17.45 -20.32
CA ALA A 400 -3.68 16.08 -20.78
C ALA A 400 -2.46 15.47 -20.07
N ARG A 401 -2.62 14.27 -19.47
CA ARG A 401 -1.51 13.62 -18.76
C ARG A 401 -1.35 12.13 -19.07
N TYR A 402 -2.41 11.34 -18.99
CA TYR A 402 -2.29 9.89 -19.17
C TYR A 402 -3.13 9.41 -20.35
N VAL A 403 -2.53 8.59 -21.22
CA VAL A 403 -3.24 7.88 -22.30
C VAL A 403 -3.36 6.42 -21.90
N VAL A 404 -4.60 5.95 -21.68
CA VAL A 404 -4.90 4.56 -21.34
C VAL A 404 -5.45 3.85 -22.60
N PRO A 405 -4.74 2.86 -23.16
CA PRO A 405 -5.20 2.14 -24.34
C PRO A 405 -6.41 1.25 -24.04
N LEU A 406 -7.36 1.19 -24.96
CA LEU A 406 -8.50 0.27 -24.95
C LEU A 406 -8.31 -0.78 -26.04
N VAL A 407 -7.80 -1.95 -25.65
CA VAL A 407 -7.48 -3.05 -26.57
C VAL A 407 -8.39 -4.25 -26.30
N LEU A 408 -8.97 -4.79 -27.36
CA LEU A 408 -9.83 -5.98 -27.33
C LEU A 408 -9.37 -6.96 -28.42
N HIS A 409 -9.09 -8.21 -28.05
CA HIS A 409 -8.57 -9.25 -28.97
C HIS A 409 -7.35 -8.78 -29.78
N ASP A 410 -6.39 -8.13 -29.11
CA ASP A 410 -5.16 -7.58 -29.71
C ASP A 410 -5.41 -6.50 -30.80
N ARG A 411 -6.58 -5.85 -30.76
CA ARG A 411 -6.94 -4.73 -31.63
C ARG A 411 -7.30 -3.50 -30.81
N LEU A 412 -6.75 -2.35 -31.19
CA LEU A 412 -7.06 -1.09 -30.54
C LEU A 412 -8.47 -0.62 -30.96
N ILE A 413 -9.39 -0.52 -30.01
CA ILE A 413 -10.72 0.06 -30.27
C ILE A 413 -10.75 1.57 -29.97
N GLY A 414 -9.79 2.05 -29.17
CA GLY A 414 -9.69 3.45 -28.78
C GLY A 414 -8.75 3.68 -27.59
N TRP A 415 -8.86 4.84 -26.97
CA TRP A 415 -8.12 5.18 -25.74
C TRP A 415 -8.91 6.16 -24.86
N VAL A 416 -8.59 6.16 -23.59
CA VAL A 416 -9.04 7.19 -22.64
C VAL A 416 -7.88 8.13 -22.32
N LEU A 417 -8.09 9.41 -22.57
CA LEU A 417 -7.21 10.47 -22.10
C LEU A 417 -7.66 10.89 -20.69
N LEU A 418 -6.73 10.94 -19.75
CA LEU A 418 -6.98 11.42 -18.40
C LEU A 418 -6.17 12.70 -18.13
N SER A 419 -6.79 13.56 -17.33
CA SER A 419 -6.13 14.76 -16.82
C SER A 419 -5.11 14.45 -15.72
N SER A 420 -4.35 15.47 -15.30
CA SER A 420 -3.49 15.35 -14.12
C SER A 420 -4.27 14.97 -12.87
N SER A 421 -3.81 13.92 -12.18
CA SER A 421 -4.40 13.48 -10.90
C SER A 421 -4.31 14.58 -9.84
N ARG A 422 -5.31 14.64 -8.94
CA ARG A 422 -5.33 15.60 -7.83
C ARG A 422 -4.25 15.29 -6.78
N ALA A 423 -3.85 14.03 -6.69
CA ALA A 423 -2.67 13.60 -5.98
C ALA A 423 -1.50 13.50 -6.97
N ASN A 424 -0.27 13.77 -6.54
CA ASN A 424 0.92 13.58 -7.38
C ASN A 424 1.14 12.08 -7.66
N LEU A 425 0.36 11.54 -8.60
CA LEU A 425 0.39 10.15 -9.03
C LEU A 425 1.60 9.95 -9.92
N GLN A 426 2.49 9.03 -9.54
CA GLN A 426 3.54 8.54 -10.42
C GLN A 426 3.12 7.19 -10.99
N LEU A 427 3.12 7.06 -12.32
CA LEU A 427 2.93 5.76 -12.96
C LEU A 427 4.07 4.83 -12.56
N ASN A 428 3.75 3.85 -11.71
CA ASN A 428 4.63 2.71 -11.45
C ASN A 428 4.06 1.47 -12.15
N TRP A 429 4.84 0.38 -12.18
CA TRP A 429 4.42 -0.88 -12.79
C TRP A 429 3.03 -1.35 -12.32
N GLU A 430 2.70 -1.10 -11.05
CA GLU A 430 1.45 -1.53 -10.40
C GLU A 430 0.23 -0.76 -10.93
N VAL A 431 0.34 0.57 -11.04
CA VAL A 431 -0.73 1.42 -11.58
C VAL A 431 -0.87 1.19 -13.08
N ASN A 432 0.24 0.95 -13.80
CA ASN A 432 0.21 0.65 -15.22
C ASN A 432 -0.56 -0.65 -15.49
N ASP A 433 -0.28 -1.72 -14.74
CA ASP A 433 -0.97 -3.01 -14.89
C ASP A 433 -2.47 -2.94 -14.50
N LEU A 434 -2.80 -2.16 -13.48
CA LEU A 434 -4.18 -1.87 -13.10
C LEU A 434 -4.93 -1.15 -14.22
N LEU A 435 -4.38 -0.06 -14.73
CA LEU A 435 -4.98 0.73 -15.82
C LEU A 435 -5.07 -0.08 -17.12
N LYS A 436 -4.07 -0.90 -17.42
CA LYS A 436 -4.08 -1.82 -18.55
C LYS A 436 -5.22 -2.83 -18.45
N THR A 437 -5.37 -3.45 -17.28
CA THR A 437 -6.46 -4.41 -17.03
C THR A 437 -7.83 -3.75 -17.10
N ALA A 438 -7.96 -2.55 -16.49
CA ALA A 438 -9.19 -1.76 -16.55
C ALA A 438 -9.51 -1.34 -17.99
N GLY A 439 -8.52 -0.95 -18.78
CA GLY A 439 -8.66 -0.58 -20.19
C GLY A 439 -9.17 -1.73 -21.06
N ARG A 440 -8.63 -2.95 -20.90
CA ARG A 440 -9.13 -4.15 -21.61
C ARG A 440 -10.59 -4.46 -21.27
N GLN A 441 -10.98 -4.24 -20.03
CA GLN A 441 -12.31 -4.56 -19.55
C GLN A 441 -13.33 -3.50 -19.97
N ALA A 442 -12.96 -2.22 -19.88
CA ALA A 442 -13.69 -1.13 -20.51
C ALA A 442 -13.86 -1.35 -22.01
N ALA A 443 -12.82 -1.85 -22.69
CA ALA A 443 -12.89 -2.14 -24.12
C ALA A 443 -13.95 -3.21 -24.45
N GLY A 444 -14.05 -4.26 -23.63
CA GLY A 444 -15.09 -5.28 -23.77
C GLY A 444 -16.51 -4.71 -23.64
N TYR A 445 -16.75 -3.85 -22.64
CA TYR A 445 -18.05 -3.21 -22.43
C TYR A 445 -18.43 -2.25 -23.58
N LEU A 446 -17.47 -1.45 -24.05
CA LEU A 446 -17.70 -0.52 -25.16
C LEU A 446 -17.99 -1.25 -26.48
N ALA A 447 -17.25 -2.33 -26.77
CA ALA A 447 -17.52 -3.17 -27.93
C ALA A 447 -18.91 -3.84 -27.85
N GLN A 448 -19.36 -4.23 -26.65
CA GLN A 448 -20.70 -4.76 -26.45
C GLN A 448 -21.78 -3.70 -26.71
N LEU A 449 -21.54 -2.45 -26.32
CA LEU A 449 -22.43 -1.32 -26.64
C LEU A 449 -22.53 -1.10 -28.16
N GLU A 450 -21.39 -1.02 -28.85
CA GLU A 450 -21.37 -0.85 -30.31
C GLU A 450 -22.09 -1.99 -31.04
N ALA A 451 -21.88 -3.24 -30.60
CA ALA A 451 -22.58 -4.39 -31.16
C ALA A 451 -24.10 -4.33 -30.92
N ALA A 452 -24.53 -3.87 -29.74
CA ALA A 452 -25.95 -3.68 -29.42
C ALA A 452 -26.58 -2.56 -30.27
N GLU A 453 -25.89 -1.43 -30.44
CA GLU A 453 -26.32 -0.32 -31.31
C GLU A 453 -26.44 -0.79 -32.76
N ALA A 454 -25.44 -1.50 -33.29
CA ALA A 454 -25.47 -2.06 -34.63
C ALA A 454 -26.64 -3.05 -34.83
N LEU A 455 -26.94 -3.89 -33.84
CA LEU A 455 -28.07 -4.81 -33.89
C LEU A 455 -29.42 -4.08 -33.89
N LEU A 456 -29.55 -3.00 -33.11
CA LEU A 456 -30.75 -2.17 -33.09
C LEU A 456 -30.98 -1.51 -34.46
N VAL A 457 -29.94 -0.94 -35.05
CA VAL A 457 -29.98 -0.35 -36.40
C VAL A 457 -30.37 -1.40 -37.44
N ALA A 458 -29.76 -2.59 -37.40
CA ALA A 458 -30.08 -3.68 -38.32
C ALA A 458 -31.55 -4.14 -38.21
N ARG A 459 -32.09 -4.28 -36.99
CA ARG A 459 -33.51 -4.60 -36.76
C ARG A 459 -34.44 -3.51 -37.26
N GLN A 460 -34.04 -2.23 -37.14
CA GLN A 460 -34.82 -1.12 -37.67
C GLN A 460 -34.90 -1.18 -39.20
N PHE A 461 -33.78 -1.45 -39.87
CA PHE A 461 -33.75 -1.67 -41.32
C PHE A 461 -34.57 -2.88 -41.74
N GLU A 462 -34.50 -4.00 -41.03
CA GLU A 462 -35.31 -5.19 -41.30
C GLU A 462 -36.81 -4.89 -41.20
N SER A 463 -37.24 -4.20 -40.14
CA SER A 463 -38.63 -3.79 -39.94
C SER A 463 -39.11 -2.85 -41.05
N PHE A 464 -38.28 -1.88 -41.45
CA PHE A 464 -38.56 -0.97 -42.56
C PHE A 464 -38.72 -1.75 -43.87
N ASN A 465 -37.77 -2.63 -44.21
CA ASN A 465 -37.82 -3.44 -45.42
C ASN A 465 -39.07 -4.34 -45.46
N ARG A 466 -39.46 -4.93 -44.32
CA ARG A 466 -40.69 -5.72 -44.21
C ARG A 466 -41.94 -4.87 -44.44
N MET A 467 -42.00 -3.66 -43.87
CA MET A 467 -43.11 -2.73 -44.10
C MET A 467 -43.18 -2.29 -45.57
N SER A 468 -42.05 -1.92 -46.19
CA SER A 468 -42.00 -1.54 -47.60
C SER A 468 -42.46 -2.68 -48.52
N ALA A 469 -42.05 -3.92 -48.26
CA ALA A 469 -42.49 -5.08 -49.02
C ALA A 469 -44.01 -5.28 -48.92
N PHE A 470 -44.59 -5.13 -47.72
CA PHE A 470 -46.03 -5.20 -47.50
C PHE A 470 -46.78 -4.12 -48.30
N VAL A 471 -46.32 -2.87 -48.23
CA VAL A 471 -46.93 -1.74 -48.97
C VAL A 471 -46.86 -1.96 -50.49
N ILE A 472 -45.71 -2.41 -51.01
CA ILE A 472 -45.56 -2.70 -52.45
C ILE A 472 -46.50 -3.82 -52.89
N HIS A 473 -46.65 -4.86 -52.06
CA HIS A 473 -47.57 -5.97 -52.34
C HIS A 473 -49.02 -5.48 -52.40
N ASP A 474 -49.48 -4.71 -51.42
CA ASP A 474 -50.83 -4.16 -51.42
C ASP A 474 -51.07 -3.19 -52.58
N LEU A 475 -50.09 -2.37 -52.93
CA LEU A 475 -50.20 -1.48 -54.08
C LEU A 475 -50.37 -2.27 -55.39
N LYS A 476 -49.63 -3.37 -55.57
CA LYS A 476 -49.80 -4.28 -56.71
C LYS A 476 -51.20 -4.91 -56.72
N ASN A 477 -51.72 -5.29 -55.56
CA ASN A 477 -53.07 -5.84 -55.46
C ASN A 477 -54.15 -4.82 -55.82
N VAL A 478 -54.05 -3.58 -55.33
CA VAL A 478 -54.97 -2.49 -55.68
C VAL A 478 -54.91 -2.19 -57.18
N VAL A 479 -53.71 -2.13 -57.76
CA VAL A 479 -53.55 -1.94 -59.23
C VAL A 479 -54.18 -3.09 -60.01
N ALA A 480 -54.01 -4.34 -59.56
CA ALA A 480 -54.64 -5.50 -60.19
C ALA A 480 -56.17 -5.46 -60.07
N GLN A 481 -56.70 -5.12 -58.89
CA GLN A 481 -58.14 -4.96 -58.65
C GLN A 481 -58.75 -3.84 -59.52
N LEU A 482 -58.11 -2.67 -59.58
CA LEU A 482 -58.53 -1.56 -60.44
C LEU A 482 -58.48 -1.94 -61.93
N SER A 483 -57.45 -2.70 -62.33
CA SER A 483 -57.34 -3.19 -63.71
C SER A 483 -58.47 -4.17 -64.07
N LEU A 484 -58.84 -5.07 -63.13
CA LEU A 484 -59.96 -5.99 -63.30
C LEU A 484 -61.31 -5.25 -63.31
N LEU A 485 -61.50 -4.27 -62.43
CA LEU A 485 -62.67 -3.39 -62.43
C LEU A 485 -62.82 -2.64 -63.75
N LEU A 486 -61.74 -2.03 -64.26
CA LEU A 486 -61.73 -1.36 -65.55
C LEU A 486 -62.07 -2.32 -66.70
N ALA A 487 -61.50 -3.52 -66.70
CA ALA A 487 -61.78 -4.54 -67.71
C ALA A 487 -63.25 -5.02 -67.68
N ASN A 488 -63.82 -5.23 -66.49
CA ASN A 488 -65.22 -5.63 -66.32
C ASN A 488 -66.19 -4.49 -66.62
N ALA A 489 -65.86 -3.26 -66.24
CA ALA A 489 -66.64 -2.07 -66.56
C ALA A 489 -66.79 -1.89 -68.07
N ALA A 490 -65.75 -2.16 -68.87
CA ALA A 490 -65.83 -2.11 -70.32
C ALA A 490 -66.91 -3.03 -70.91
N ARG A 491 -67.20 -4.17 -70.27
CA ARG A 491 -68.23 -5.15 -70.69
C ARG A 491 -69.60 -4.92 -70.05
N HIS A 492 -69.64 -4.52 -68.78
CA HIS A 492 -70.86 -4.52 -67.97
C HIS A 492 -71.37 -3.13 -67.57
N LYS A 493 -70.76 -2.03 -68.07
CA LYS A 493 -71.15 -0.64 -67.71
C LYS A 493 -72.64 -0.30 -67.88
N ASN A 494 -73.39 -1.03 -68.69
CA ASN A 494 -74.82 -0.78 -68.92
C ASN A 494 -75.73 -1.66 -68.03
N ASN A 495 -75.18 -2.53 -67.19
CA ASN A 495 -75.93 -3.36 -66.26
C ASN A 495 -76.14 -2.59 -64.94
N PRO A 496 -77.39 -2.25 -64.54
CA PRO A 496 -77.67 -1.50 -63.31
C PRO A 496 -77.11 -2.18 -62.06
N ALA A 497 -77.18 -3.52 -61.98
CA ALA A 497 -76.67 -4.28 -60.84
C ALA A 497 -75.14 -4.22 -60.69
N PHE A 498 -74.40 -3.97 -61.78
CA PHE A 498 -72.94 -3.78 -61.75
C PHE A 498 -72.54 -2.33 -61.40
N GLN A 499 -73.47 -1.37 -61.52
CA GLN A 499 -73.21 0.02 -61.14
C GLN A 499 -73.49 0.26 -59.64
N GLU A 500 -74.34 -0.56 -59.03
CA GLU A 500 -74.64 -0.52 -57.58
C GLU A 500 -73.55 -1.20 -56.73
N ASP A 501 -72.88 -2.23 -57.27
CA ASP A 501 -71.67 -2.89 -56.71
C ASP A 501 -70.41 -2.05 -56.95
#